data_AF-A0AAX4L0M5-F1
#
_entry.id   AF-A0AAX4L0M5-F1
#
_cell.length_a   1.000
_cell.length_b   1.000
_cell.length_c   1.000
_cell.angle_alpha   90.00
_cell.angle_beta   90.00
_cell.angle_gamma   90.00
#
_symmetry.space_group_name_H-M   'P 1'
#
loop_
_entity.id
_entity.type
_entity.pdbx_description
1 polymer ?
#
loop_
_entity_poly.entity_id
_entity_poly.type
_entity_poly.pdbx_seq_one_letter_code
_entity_poly.pdbx_strand_id
1 'polypeptide(L)'
;MISQQILELFSAFILISAFYVQGQAYFKPAIYAQAIQSILISAIAIYMGFTLASFDYIFLGIAIVVFRSFLITLFLLRGLKEKLGLRESTKGIASELIINLAFFTTASIIIYYLIIEKISLNVEFSNSSILLFSFILLFQGLFLIITRKSTIFQFIGFIEEENSTILFGVLLLPIPFLIEVSIFLDILGLVIVTSILTLEKTEHSTLDELKG
;
A
#
# COMPACT_ATOMS: atom_id res chain seq x y z
N MET A 1 16.88 18.31 -10.82
CA MET A 1 16.77 18.84 -9.45
C MET A 1 15.33 19.03 -9.02
N ILE A 2 14.53 19.90 -9.65
CA ILE A 2 13.11 20.12 -9.27
C ILE A 2 12.28 18.82 -9.38
N SER A 3 12.50 18.03 -10.44
CA SER A 3 11.82 16.75 -10.64
C SER A 3 12.09 15.73 -9.53
N GLN A 4 13.29 15.73 -8.98
CA GLN A 4 13.71 14.82 -7.93
C GLN A 4 13.06 15.17 -6.58
N GLN A 5 13.04 16.46 -6.24
CA GLN A 5 12.41 16.96 -5.01
C GLN A 5 10.91 16.68 -4.97
N ILE A 6 10.24 16.80 -6.12
CA ILE A 6 8.80 16.48 -6.24
C ILE A 6 8.57 15.00 -5.93
N LEU A 7 9.35 14.11 -6.55
CA LEU A 7 9.23 12.67 -6.32
C LEU A 7 9.50 12.30 -4.85
N GLU A 8 10.56 12.86 -4.24
CA GLU A 8 10.87 12.64 -2.83
C GLU A 8 9.75 13.14 -1.90
N LEU A 9 9.14 14.28 -2.21
CA LEU A 9 8.01 14.81 -1.47
C LEU A 9 6.80 13.87 -1.52
N PHE A 10 6.44 13.37 -2.70
CA PHE A 10 5.36 12.40 -2.84
C PHE A 10 5.66 11.10 -2.10
N SER A 11 6.89 10.58 -2.21
CA SER A 11 7.31 9.38 -1.47
C SER A 11 7.27 9.57 0.05
N ALA A 12 7.63 10.75 0.55
CA ALA A 12 7.51 11.08 1.97
C ALA A 12 6.04 11.07 2.42
N PHE A 13 5.13 11.67 1.65
CA PHE A 13 3.69 11.62 1.94
C PHE A 13 3.12 10.19 1.91
N ILE A 14 3.59 9.36 0.98
CA ILE A 14 3.23 7.93 0.92
C ILE A 14 3.63 7.23 2.23
N LEU A 15 4.85 7.45 2.72
CA LEU A 15 5.27 6.87 4.01
C LEU A 15 4.49 7.40 5.21
N ILE A 16 4.20 8.71 5.24
CA ILE A 16 3.37 9.30 6.29
C ILE A 16 1.99 8.64 6.31
N SER A 17 1.38 8.41 5.14
CA SER A 17 0.10 7.72 5.05
C SER A 17 0.17 6.26 5.53
N ALA A 18 1.26 5.56 5.24
CA ALA A 18 1.50 4.19 5.70
C ALA A 18 1.62 4.11 7.23
N PHE A 19 2.42 5.00 7.84
CA PHE A 19 2.50 5.08 9.30
C PHE A 19 1.18 5.49 9.94
N TYR A 20 0.41 6.36 9.27
CA TYR A 20 -0.94 6.70 9.72
C TYR A 20 -1.83 5.46 9.74
N VAL A 21 -1.86 4.66 8.68
CA VAL A 21 -2.61 3.39 8.60
C VAL A 21 -2.18 2.43 9.71
N GLN A 22 -0.88 2.25 9.93
CA GLN A 22 -0.34 1.45 11.02
C GLN A 22 -0.80 1.93 12.40
N GLY A 23 -1.00 3.23 12.60
CA GLY A 23 -1.51 3.81 13.83
C GLY A 23 -3.03 3.79 13.97
N GLN A 24 -3.78 3.38 12.95
CA GLN A 24 -5.23 3.41 13.02
C GLN A 24 -5.82 2.20 13.73
N ALA A 25 -6.86 2.47 14.53
CA ALA A 25 -7.70 1.43 15.13
C ALA A 25 -8.99 1.20 14.35
N TYR A 26 -9.41 2.21 13.59
CA TYR A 26 -10.70 2.24 12.91
C TYR A 26 -10.52 1.88 11.43
N PHE A 27 -11.39 1.02 10.93
CA PHE A 27 -11.30 0.52 9.55
C PHE A 27 -11.50 1.63 8.50
N LYS A 28 -12.50 2.50 8.69
CA LYS A 28 -12.81 3.56 7.72
C LYS A 28 -11.65 4.53 7.47
N PRO A 29 -11.05 5.16 8.50
CA PRO A 29 -9.87 6.01 8.30
C PRO A 29 -8.70 5.28 7.66
N ALA A 30 -8.47 4.01 8.02
CA ALA A 30 -7.41 3.21 7.42
C ALA A 30 -7.64 2.98 5.91
N ILE A 31 -8.87 2.62 5.52
CA ILE A 31 -9.24 2.43 4.11
C ILE A 31 -9.10 3.72 3.30
N TYR A 32 -9.56 4.86 3.82
CA TYR A 32 -9.41 6.13 3.13
C TYR A 32 -7.94 6.57 3.02
N ALA A 33 -7.15 6.36 4.08
CA ALA A 33 -5.72 6.65 4.04
C ALA A 33 -4.99 5.79 2.99
N GLN A 34 -5.36 4.51 2.89
CA GLN A 34 -4.84 3.64 1.84
C GLN A 34 -5.26 4.12 0.43
N ALA A 35 -6.52 4.53 0.24
CA ALA A 35 -6.98 5.08 -1.03
C ALA A 35 -6.19 6.34 -1.45
N ILE A 36 -5.87 7.20 -0.48
CA ILE A 36 -5.04 8.40 -0.69
C ILE A 36 -3.60 7.99 -1.05
N GLN A 37 -3.03 7.00 -0.35
CA GLN A 37 -1.69 6.49 -0.65
C GLN A 37 -1.57 6.01 -2.10
N SER A 38 -2.54 5.22 -2.59
CA SER A 38 -2.55 4.78 -3.98
C SER A 38 -2.72 5.93 -4.99
N ILE A 39 -3.45 7.00 -4.64
CA ILE A 39 -3.51 8.21 -5.48
C ILE A 39 -2.14 8.89 -5.57
N LEU A 40 -1.41 8.98 -4.45
CA LEU A 40 -0.06 9.57 -4.45
C LEU A 40 0.90 8.77 -5.34
N ILE A 41 0.82 7.44 -5.33
CA ILE A 41 1.63 6.57 -6.19
C ILE A 41 1.25 6.73 -7.65
N SER A 42 -0.06 6.82 -7.96
CA SER A 42 -0.52 7.14 -9.32
C SER A 42 0.01 8.49 -9.80
N ALA A 43 0.01 9.51 -8.92
CA ALA A 43 0.55 10.83 -9.25
C ALA A 43 2.05 10.75 -9.60
N ILE A 44 2.84 9.93 -8.89
CA ILE A 44 4.24 9.65 -9.25
C ILE A 44 4.32 9.01 -10.64
N ALA A 45 3.53 7.98 -10.92
CA ALA A 45 3.55 7.28 -12.20
C ALA A 45 3.18 8.20 -13.38
N ILE A 46 2.10 8.97 -13.23
CA ILE A 46 1.66 9.94 -14.25
C ILE A 46 2.71 11.03 -14.45
N TYR A 47 3.29 11.56 -13.36
CA TYR A 47 4.35 12.54 -13.44
C TYR A 47 5.56 11.98 -14.21
N MET A 48 5.95 10.73 -13.93
CA MET A 48 7.01 10.06 -14.68
C MET A 48 6.65 9.91 -16.16
N GLY A 49 5.42 9.53 -16.49
CA GLY A 49 4.96 9.45 -17.88
C GLY A 49 5.06 10.77 -18.65
N PHE A 50 4.78 11.91 -18.00
CA PHE A 50 5.01 13.22 -18.60
C PHE A 50 6.49 13.55 -18.77
N THR A 51 7.34 13.21 -17.79
CA THR A 51 8.78 13.51 -17.88
C THR A 51 9.54 12.62 -18.88
N LEU A 52 9.14 11.35 -19.01
CA LEU A 52 9.73 10.37 -19.92
C LEU A 52 9.00 10.29 -21.27
N ALA A 53 7.95 11.10 -21.47
CA ALA A 53 7.10 11.11 -22.67
C ALA A 53 6.56 9.72 -23.07
N SER A 54 6.21 8.92 -22.06
CA SER A 54 5.84 7.52 -22.21
C SER A 54 4.39 7.28 -21.78
N PHE A 55 3.58 6.76 -22.69
CA PHE A 55 2.17 6.47 -22.44
C PHE A 55 1.96 5.35 -21.42
N ASP A 56 2.89 4.41 -21.33
CA ASP A 56 2.79 3.25 -20.43
C ASP A 56 2.74 3.68 -18.96
N TYR A 57 3.54 4.65 -18.55
CA TYR A 57 3.53 5.17 -17.18
C TYR A 57 2.21 5.88 -16.83
N ILE A 58 1.63 6.61 -17.80
CA ILE A 58 0.32 7.24 -17.63
C ILE A 58 -0.76 6.17 -17.48
N PHE A 59 -0.70 5.13 -18.30
CA PHE A 59 -1.63 4.00 -18.22
C PHE A 59 -1.53 3.28 -16.86
N LEU A 60 -0.31 3.01 -16.38
CA LEU A 60 -0.07 2.46 -15.04
C LEU A 60 -0.74 3.34 -13.96
N GLY A 61 -0.54 4.65 -14.02
CA GLY A 61 -1.16 5.58 -13.09
C GLY A 61 -2.69 5.55 -13.10
N ILE A 62 -3.30 5.48 -14.28
CA ILE A 62 -4.75 5.34 -14.43
C ILE A 62 -5.24 4.01 -13.86
N ALA A 63 -4.54 2.91 -14.16
CA ALA A 63 -4.87 1.59 -13.64
C ALA A 63 -4.86 1.57 -12.10
N ILE A 64 -3.83 2.15 -11.47
CA ILE A 64 -3.72 2.26 -10.01
C ILE A 64 -4.92 3.02 -9.41
N VAL A 65 -5.34 4.13 -10.02
CA VAL A 65 -6.50 4.89 -9.52
C VAL A 65 -7.77 4.06 -9.60
N VAL A 66 -8.00 3.41 -10.75
CA VAL A 66 -9.21 2.62 -10.98
C VAL A 66 -9.25 1.42 -10.04
N PHE A 67 -8.22 0.58 -10.02
CA PHE A 67 -8.21 -0.65 -9.26
C PHE A 67 -8.04 -0.42 -7.77
N ARG A 68 -7.08 0.43 -7.36
CA ARG A 68 -6.71 0.54 -5.94
C ARG A 68 -7.44 1.64 -5.21
N SER A 69 -7.45 2.85 -5.76
CA SER A 69 -8.09 3.97 -5.08
C SER A 69 -9.62 3.85 -5.09
N PHE A 70 -10.19 3.39 -6.21
CA PHE A 70 -11.63 3.31 -6.37
C PHE A 70 -12.20 1.92 -6.07
N LEU A 71 -11.84 0.89 -6.86
CA LEU A 71 -12.48 -0.43 -6.73
C LEU A 71 -12.22 -1.06 -5.36
N ILE A 72 -10.97 -1.25 -4.96
CA ILE A 72 -10.64 -1.88 -3.66
C ILE A 72 -11.29 -1.14 -2.49
N THR A 73 -11.18 0.20 -2.45
CA THR A 73 -11.85 1.05 -1.45
C THR A 73 -13.36 0.82 -1.40
N LEU A 74 -14.01 0.77 -2.55
CA LEU A 74 -15.46 0.52 -2.62
C LEU A 74 -15.83 -0.85 -2.08
N PHE A 75 -15.07 -1.90 -2.42
CA PHE A 75 -15.36 -3.25 -1.94
C PHE A 75 -15.13 -3.39 -0.43
N LEU A 76 -14.03 -2.84 0.10
CA LEU A 76 -13.75 -2.82 1.54
C LEU A 76 -14.84 -2.04 2.32
N LEU A 77 -15.23 -0.86 1.82
CA LEU A 77 -16.30 -0.07 2.46
C LEU A 77 -17.68 -0.75 2.36
N ARG A 78 -17.96 -1.47 1.27
CA ARG A 78 -19.20 -2.25 1.13
C ARG A 78 -19.26 -3.38 2.15
N GLY A 79 -18.15 -4.08 2.38
CA GLY A 79 -18.05 -5.10 3.44
C GLY A 79 -18.35 -4.55 4.84
N LEU A 80 -17.97 -3.30 5.09
CA LEU A 80 -18.17 -2.62 6.38
C LEU A 80 -19.58 -2.04 6.60
N LYS A 81 -20.47 -2.05 5.59
CA LYS A 81 -21.75 -1.31 5.65
C LYS A 81 -22.70 -1.75 6.77
N GLU A 82 -22.54 -2.95 7.31
CA GLU A 82 -23.50 -3.47 8.30
C GLU A 82 -23.21 -3.04 9.74
N LYS A 83 -22.03 -2.50 10.07
CA LYS A 83 -21.71 -2.03 11.44
C LYS A 83 -20.82 -0.77 11.41
N LEU A 84 -21.46 0.39 11.53
CA LEU A 84 -20.80 1.69 11.60
C LEU A 84 -19.98 1.81 12.90
N GLY A 85 -18.68 2.13 12.79
CA GLY A 85 -17.82 2.38 13.96
C GLY A 85 -17.02 1.16 14.44
N LEU A 86 -17.01 0.06 13.68
CA LEU A 86 -16.14 -1.07 13.95
C LEU A 86 -14.69 -0.61 14.09
N ARG A 87 -14.13 -0.94 15.25
CA ARG A 87 -12.74 -0.73 15.63
C ARG A 87 -12.14 -2.11 15.85
N GLU A 88 -10.90 -2.29 15.44
CA GLU A 88 -10.17 -3.47 15.82
C GLU A 88 -9.93 -3.47 17.34
N SER A 89 -10.30 -4.58 18.01
CA SER A 89 -10.03 -4.78 19.43
C SER A 89 -8.56 -5.20 19.64
N THR A 90 -7.62 -4.38 19.19
CA THR A 90 -6.20 -4.56 19.49
C THR A 90 -5.81 -3.71 20.69
N LYS A 91 -5.16 -4.33 21.67
CA LYS A 91 -4.43 -3.63 22.72
C LYS A 91 -3.01 -3.39 22.18
N GLY A 92 -2.52 -2.16 22.24
CA GLY A 92 -1.09 -1.89 21.96
C GLY A 92 -0.75 -1.19 20.65
N ILE A 93 -1.71 -0.57 19.95
CA ILE A 93 -1.49 0.18 18.69
C ILE A 93 -0.30 1.16 18.78
N ALA A 94 -0.16 1.87 19.90
CA ALA A 94 0.98 2.78 20.13
C ALA A 94 2.32 2.03 20.25
N SER A 95 2.34 0.88 20.93
CA SER A 95 3.53 0.04 21.05
C SER A 95 3.91 -0.59 19.71
N GLU A 96 2.92 -1.02 18.93
CA GLU A 96 3.13 -1.57 17.58
C GLU A 96 3.70 -0.52 16.64
N LEU A 97 3.19 0.73 16.68
CA LEU A 97 3.73 1.82 15.89
C LEU A 97 5.19 2.14 16.27
N ILE A 98 5.51 2.20 17.57
CA ILE A 98 6.89 2.43 18.04
C ILE A 98 7.82 1.31 17.57
N ILE A 99 7.40 0.05 17.67
CA ILE A 99 8.17 -1.10 17.16
C ILE A 99 8.36 -0.98 15.66
N ASN A 100 7.31 -0.62 14.91
CA ASN A 100 7.42 -0.45 13.47
C ASN A 100 8.47 0.61 13.11
N LEU A 101 8.29 1.81 13.69
CA LEU A 101 9.15 2.95 13.43
C LEU A 101 10.60 2.67 13.82
N ALA A 102 10.84 2.02 14.97
CA ALA A 102 12.18 1.72 15.47
C ALA A 102 12.85 0.54 14.77
N PHE A 103 12.12 -0.50 14.38
CA PHE A 103 12.71 -1.70 13.79
C PHE A 103 12.79 -1.62 12.27
N PHE A 104 11.67 -1.39 11.59
CA PHE A 104 11.62 -1.50 10.13
C PHE A 104 12.21 -0.30 9.42
N THR A 105 12.03 0.92 9.95
CA THR A 105 12.72 2.10 9.39
C THR A 105 14.23 1.92 9.49
N THR A 106 14.72 1.47 10.65
CA THR A 106 16.16 1.26 10.89
C THR A 106 16.70 0.11 10.06
N ALA A 107 15.99 -1.01 9.95
CA ALA A 107 16.35 -2.12 9.08
C ALA A 107 16.41 -1.70 7.61
N SER A 108 15.46 -0.90 7.14
CA SER A 108 15.43 -0.39 5.77
C SER A 108 16.60 0.54 5.49
N ILE A 109 16.95 1.43 6.42
CA ILE A 109 18.13 2.31 6.31
C ILE A 109 19.41 1.46 6.24
N ILE A 110 19.55 0.44 7.09
CA ILE A 110 20.71 -0.47 7.08
C ILE A 110 20.81 -1.21 5.75
N ILE A 111 19.71 -1.78 5.25
CA ILE A 111 19.66 -2.47 3.95
C ILE A 111 20.06 -1.53 2.82
N TYR A 112 19.55 -0.30 2.84
CA TYR A 112 19.89 0.69 1.83
C TYR A 112 21.38 1.02 1.81
N TYR A 113 21.98 1.36 2.97
CA TYR A 113 23.41 1.68 3.05
C TYR A 113 24.31 0.47 2.76
N LEU A 114 23.93 -0.74 3.18
CA LEU A 114 24.78 -1.92 3.01
C LEU A 114 24.72 -2.51 1.62
N ILE A 115 23.56 -2.46 0.97
CA ILE A 115 23.26 -3.18 -0.27
C ILE A 115 23.02 -2.19 -1.42
N ILE A 116 22.05 -1.28 -1.26
CA ILE A 116 21.55 -0.46 -2.38
C ILE A 116 22.59 0.59 -2.82
N GLU A 117 23.24 1.27 -1.87
CA GLU A 117 24.30 2.26 -2.20
C GLU A 117 25.47 1.62 -2.96
N LYS A 118 25.74 0.34 -2.71
CA LYS A 118 26.84 -0.40 -3.34
C LYS A 118 26.48 -0.95 -4.72
N ILE A 119 25.20 -1.01 -5.06
CA ILE A 119 24.77 -1.40 -6.40
C ILE A 119 24.87 -0.14 -7.26
N SER A 120 25.83 -0.14 -8.18
CA SER A 120 25.95 0.87 -9.23
C SER A 120 24.75 0.74 -10.18
N LEU A 121 23.60 1.26 -9.77
CA LEU A 121 22.41 1.31 -10.61
C LEU A 121 22.66 2.36 -11.70
N ASN A 122 23.02 1.90 -12.91
CA ASN A 122 23.04 2.69 -14.14
C ASN A 122 21.60 3.02 -14.58
N VAL A 123 20.84 3.67 -13.71
CA VAL A 123 19.49 4.14 -13.99
C VAL A 123 19.58 5.65 -14.22
N GLU A 124 19.06 6.13 -15.35
CA GLU A 124 19.08 7.56 -15.73
C GLU A 124 18.46 8.48 -14.65
N PHE A 125 17.59 7.90 -13.83
CA PHE A 125 17.13 8.47 -12.56
C PHE A 125 17.74 7.70 -11.41
N SER A 126 18.94 8.11 -10.98
CA SER A 126 19.57 7.65 -9.74
C SER A 126 18.83 8.22 -8.52
N ASN A 127 17.52 7.99 -8.41
CA ASN A 127 16.73 8.48 -7.29
C ASN A 127 16.72 7.43 -6.17
N SER A 128 17.90 7.21 -5.61
CA SER A 128 18.17 6.21 -4.57
C SER A 128 17.24 6.38 -3.35
N SER A 129 16.78 7.61 -3.08
CA SER A 129 15.76 7.94 -2.09
C SER A 129 14.44 7.17 -2.29
N ILE A 130 13.93 7.04 -3.53
CA ILE A 130 12.67 6.34 -3.80
C ILE A 130 12.81 4.83 -3.52
N LEU A 131 13.97 4.24 -3.83
CA LEU A 131 14.23 2.84 -3.51
C LEU A 131 14.19 2.62 -2.00
N LEU A 132 14.86 3.47 -1.22
CA LEU A 132 14.79 3.43 0.24
C LEU A 132 13.34 3.51 0.74
N PHE A 133 12.56 4.46 0.22
CA PHE A 133 11.15 4.61 0.60
C PHE A 133 10.30 3.40 0.23
N SER A 134 10.57 2.77 -0.91
CA SER A 134 9.90 1.53 -1.34
C SER A 134 10.16 0.41 -0.33
N PHE A 135 11.41 0.22 0.11
CA PHE A 135 11.74 -0.80 1.12
C PHE A 135 11.08 -0.53 2.47
N ILE A 136 11.08 0.73 2.93
CA ILE A 136 10.38 1.10 4.17
C ILE A 136 8.89 0.74 4.05
N LEU A 137 8.27 1.05 2.92
CA LEU A 137 6.87 0.74 2.67
C LEU A 137 6.61 -0.78 2.60
N LEU A 138 7.50 -1.56 1.98
CA LEU A 138 7.42 -3.02 1.91
C LEU A 138 7.36 -3.62 3.31
N PHE A 139 8.34 -3.25 4.13
CA PHE A 139 8.48 -3.75 5.48
C PHE A 139 7.35 -3.29 6.40
N GLN A 140 6.89 -2.05 6.22
CA GLN A 140 5.74 -1.52 6.96
C GLN A 140 4.45 -2.28 6.61
N GLY A 141 4.19 -2.57 5.33
CA GLY A 141 3.05 -3.37 4.89
C GLY A 141 3.10 -4.80 5.45
N LEU A 142 4.26 -5.46 5.37
CA LEU A 142 4.47 -6.78 5.99
C LEU A 142 4.22 -6.76 7.50
N PHE A 143 4.69 -5.72 8.20
CA PHE A 143 4.45 -5.59 9.63
C PHE A 143 2.97 -5.37 9.95
N LEU A 144 2.25 -4.62 9.12
CA LEU A 144 0.80 -4.45 9.27
C LEU A 144 0.08 -5.80 9.17
N ILE A 145 0.46 -6.65 8.20
CA ILE A 145 -0.10 -8.01 8.05
C ILE A 145 0.18 -8.86 9.30
N ILE A 146 1.41 -8.83 9.83
CA ILE A 146 1.83 -9.67 10.96
C ILE A 146 1.16 -9.23 12.28
N THR A 147 1.03 -7.92 12.50
CA THR A 147 0.55 -7.38 13.78
C THR A 147 -0.97 -7.36 13.90
N ARG A 148 -1.67 -7.21 12.78
CA ARG A 148 -3.11 -7.01 12.77
C ARG A 148 -3.86 -8.33 12.71
N LYS A 149 -4.97 -8.39 13.44
CA LYS A 149 -5.80 -9.59 13.59
C LYS A 149 -6.98 -9.60 12.64
N SER A 150 -7.51 -8.43 12.32
CA SER A 150 -8.62 -8.34 11.38
C SER A 150 -8.15 -8.60 9.96
N THR A 151 -8.95 -9.32 9.20
CA THR A 151 -8.68 -9.58 7.79
C THR A 151 -8.67 -8.30 6.95
N ILE A 152 -9.44 -7.27 7.35
CA ILE A 152 -9.44 -5.96 6.70
C ILE A 152 -8.06 -5.29 6.80
N PHE A 153 -7.47 -5.21 8.00
CA PHE A 153 -6.14 -4.62 8.15
C PHE A 153 -5.03 -5.46 7.50
N GLN A 154 -5.15 -6.79 7.55
CA GLN A 154 -4.22 -7.67 6.82
C GLN A 154 -4.31 -7.43 5.31
N PHE A 155 -5.51 -7.26 4.76
CA PHE A 155 -5.68 -6.92 3.36
C PHE A 155 -5.16 -5.52 3.03
N ILE A 156 -5.36 -4.53 3.91
CA ILE A 156 -4.75 -3.20 3.75
C ILE A 156 -3.22 -3.32 3.68
N GLY A 157 -2.61 -4.15 4.53
CA GLY A 157 -1.17 -4.41 4.51
C GLY A 157 -0.70 -5.09 3.24
N PHE A 158 -1.50 -6.01 2.67
CA PHE A 158 -1.23 -6.57 1.35
C PHE A 158 -1.23 -5.48 0.26
N ILE A 159 -2.20 -4.56 0.26
CA ILE A 159 -2.20 -3.42 -0.68
C ILE A 159 -0.97 -2.53 -0.47
N GLU A 160 -0.52 -2.32 0.78
CA GLU A 160 0.71 -1.55 1.07
C GLU A 160 1.97 -2.24 0.50
N GLU A 161 2.04 -3.57 0.59
CA GLU A 161 3.12 -4.35 -0.03
C GLU A 161 3.10 -4.21 -1.57
N GLU A 162 1.92 -4.30 -2.18
CA GLU A 162 1.82 -4.10 -3.62
C GLU A 162 2.17 -2.66 -4.03
N ASN A 163 1.77 -1.66 -3.23
CA ASN A 163 2.10 -0.25 -3.44
C ASN A 163 3.63 -0.04 -3.41
N SER A 164 4.33 -0.73 -2.50
CA SER A 164 5.79 -0.77 -2.48
C SER A 164 6.38 -1.41 -3.75
N THR A 165 5.82 -2.54 -4.19
CA THR A 165 6.27 -3.25 -5.40
C THR A 165 6.14 -2.36 -6.64
N ILE A 166 5.08 -1.56 -6.74
CA ILE A 166 4.92 -0.58 -7.83
C ILE A 166 6.01 0.50 -7.76
N LEU A 167 6.24 1.10 -6.60
CA LEU A 167 7.28 2.12 -6.42
C LEU A 167 8.68 1.59 -6.78
N PHE A 168 8.97 0.35 -6.41
CA PHE A 168 10.21 -0.35 -6.77
C PHE A 168 10.27 -0.64 -8.28
N GLY A 169 9.19 -1.20 -8.83
CA GLY A 169 9.09 -1.62 -10.21
C GLY A 169 9.21 -0.47 -11.20
N VAL A 170 8.66 0.69 -10.87
CA VAL A 170 8.74 1.92 -11.69
C VAL A 170 10.18 2.35 -11.98
N LEU A 171 11.15 1.96 -11.12
CA LEU A 171 12.57 2.28 -11.26
C LEU A 171 13.40 1.16 -11.87
N LEU A 172 13.00 -0.11 -11.70
CA LEU A 172 13.86 -1.26 -11.96
C LEU A 172 13.31 -2.22 -13.00
N LEU A 173 12.02 -2.18 -13.29
CA LEU A 173 11.35 -3.08 -14.21
C LEU A 173 10.90 -2.37 -15.48
N PRO A 174 10.86 -3.07 -16.62
CA PRO A 174 10.17 -2.58 -17.80
C PRO A 174 8.69 -2.32 -17.49
N ILE A 175 8.20 -1.12 -17.80
CA ILE A 175 6.84 -0.71 -17.43
C ILE A 175 5.73 -1.59 -18.01
N PRO A 176 5.77 -2.04 -19.28
CA PRO A 176 4.75 -2.94 -19.80
C PRO A 176 4.59 -4.21 -18.94
N PHE A 177 5.71 -4.81 -18.52
CA PHE A 177 5.71 -5.97 -17.64
C PHE A 177 5.16 -5.63 -16.24
N LEU A 178 5.54 -4.47 -15.70
CA LEU A 178 5.02 -4.01 -14.40
C LEU A 178 3.50 -3.85 -14.42
N ILE A 179 2.94 -3.30 -15.51
CA ILE A 179 1.49 -3.13 -15.69
C ILE A 179 0.78 -4.49 -15.66
N GLU A 180 1.27 -5.46 -16.43
CA GLU A 180 0.67 -6.80 -16.52
C GLU A 180 0.63 -7.48 -15.14
N VAL A 181 1.75 -7.49 -14.44
CA VAL A 181 1.85 -8.10 -13.11
C VAL A 181 0.98 -7.34 -12.09
N SER A 182 0.97 -6.01 -12.13
CA SER A 182 0.21 -5.18 -11.20
C SER A 182 -1.29 -5.38 -11.38
N ILE A 183 -1.79 -5.39 -12.61
CA ILE A 183 -3.22 -5.64 -12.89
C ILE A 183 -3.61 -7.07 -12.50
N PHE A 184 -2.74 -8.04 -12.76
CA PHE A 184 -2.98 -9.43 -12.36
C PHE A 184 -3.13 -9.57 -10.83
N LEU A 185 -2.21 -8.97 -10.08
CA LEU A 185 -2.26 -8.97 -8.61
C LEU A 185 -3.46 -8.18 -8.08
N ASP A 186 -3.81 -7.03 -8.69
CA ASP A 186 -5.00 -6.24 -8.32
C ASP A 186 -6.29 -7.05 -8.45
N ILE A 187 -6.43 -7.81 -9.54
CA ILE A 187 -7.59 -8.67 -9.78
C ILE A 187 -7.64 -9.80 -8.74
N LEU A 188 -6.51 -10.44 -8.45
CA LEU A 188 -6.43 -11.47 -7.40
C LEU A 188 -6.82 -10.89 -6.04
N GLY A 189 -6.28 -9.72 -5.69
CA GLY A 189 -6.62 -9.00 -4.46
C GLY A 189 -8.11 -8.71 -4.37
N LEU A 190 -8.72 -8.24 -5.47
CA LEU A 190 -10.16 -7.99 -5.54
C LEU A 190 -10.99 -9.25 -5.27
N VAL A 191 -10.63 -10.37 -5.91
CA VAL A 191 -11.31 -11.66 -5.71
C VAL A 191 -11.16 -12.15 -4.27
N ILE A 192 -9.98 -12.01 -3.69
CA ILE A 192 -9.71 -12.39 -2.29
C ILE A 192 -10.55 -11.56 -1.33
N VAL A 193 -10.55 -10.22 -1.46
CA VAL A 193 -11.38 -9.32 -0.63
C VAL A 193 -12.84 -9.66 -0.71
N THR A 194 -13.35 -9.78 -1.93
CA THR A 194 -14.78 -10.03 -2.12
C THR A 194 -15.19 -11.39 -1.55
N SER A 195 -14.34 -12.42 -1.69
CA SER A 195 -14.57 -13.74 -1.10
C SER A 195 -14.60 -13.69 0.42
N ILE A 196 -13.59 -13.05 1.04
CA ILE A 196 -13.47 -12.89 2.49
C ILE A 196 -14.68 -12.13 3.06
N LEU A 197 -15.02 -10.98 2.48
CA LEU A 197 -16.14 -10.16 2.94
C LEU A 197 -17.48 -10.89 2.81
N THR A 198 -17.62 -11.76 1.81
CA THR A 198 -18.83 -12.58 1.64
C THR A 198 -18.90 -13.67 2.71
N LEU A 199 -17.79 -14.35 3.02
CA LEU A 199 -17.71 -15.37 4.06
C LEU A 199 -17.98 -14.79 5.46
N GLU A 200 -17.35 -13.67 5.79
CA GLU A 200 -17.52 -12.99 7.08
C GLU A 200 -18.99 -12.60 7.32
N LYS A 201 -19.69 -12.18 6.26
CA LYS A 201 -21.13 -11.89 6.32
C LYS A 201 -21.97 -13.14 6.62
N THR A 202 -21.62 -14.31 6.06
CA THR A 202 -22.35 -15.56 6.30
C THR A 202 -22.14 -16.13 7.71
N GLU A 203 -20.94 -16.00 8.28
CA GLU A 203 -20.68 -16.45 9.65
C GLU A 203 -21.39 -15.57 10.68
N HIS A 204 -21.46 -14.25 10.44
CA HIS A 204 -22.19 -13.36 11.34
C HIS A 204 -23.72 -13.59 11.33
N SER A 205 -24.33 -13.87 10.17
CA SER A 205 -25.78 -14.15 10.13
C SER A 205 -26.17 -15.42 10.89
N THR A 206 -25.34 -16.46 10.80
CA THR A 206 -25.61 -17.75 11.49
C THR A 206 -25.48 -17.66 13.01
N LEU A 207 -24.54 -16.86 13.52
CA LEU A 207 -24.37 -16.65 14.97
C LEU A 207 -25.50 -15.82 15.59
N ASP A 208 -26.08 -14.88 14.84
CA ASP A 208 -27.23 -14.10 15.29
C ASP A 208 -28.52 -14.94 15.32
N GLU A 209 -28.65 -15.94 14.44
CA GLU A 209 -29.75 -16.92 14.45
C GLU A 209 -29.69 -17.88 15.65
N LEU A 210 -28.49 -18.23 16.14
CA LEU A 210 -28.29 -19.11 17.30
C LEU A 210 -28.51 -18.42 18.66
N LYS A 211 -28.69 -17.11 18.67
CA LYS A 211 -29.04 -16.32 19.88
C LYS A 211 -30.53 -16.03 19.99
N GLY A 212 -31.34 -16.55 19.06
CA GLY A 212 -32.81 -16.57 19.14
C GLY A 212 -33.32 -17.63 20.10
#